data_AF-A0A3D3WFP1-F1
#
_entry.id   AF-A0A3D3WFP1-F1
#
_cell.length_a   1.000
_cell.length_b   1.000
_cell.length_c   1.000
_cell.angle_alpha   90.00
_cell.angle_beta   90.00
_cell.angle_gamma   90.00
#
_symmetry.space_group_name_H-M   'P 1'
#
loop_
_entity.id
_entity.type
_entity.pdbx_description
1 polymer ?
#
loop_
_entity_poly.entity_id
_entity_poly.type
_entity_poly.pdbx_seq_one_letter_code
_entity_poly.pdbx_strand_id
1 'polypeptide(L)' 'MPEVIINGPEGRLEARYMPAIDPLAPIALILHPEPNFGGNMNNRVSFAMYKLFQKRGFSVMRFNFRGVGRS' A
#
# COMPACT_ATOMS: atom_id res chain seq x y z
N MET A 1 3.15 -2.41 -11.58
CA MET A 1 2.89 -2.77 -10.17
C MET A 1 1.78 -3.80 -10.20
N PRO A 2 2.02 -5.04 -9.75
CA PRO A 2 0.95 -5.99 -9.65
C PRO A 2 -0.07 -5.50 -8.60
N GLU A 3 -1.33 -5.51 -9.01
CA GLU A 3 -2.44 -5.56 -8.08
C GLU A 3 -2.38 -6.87 -7.32
N VAL A 4 -2.43 -6.79 -6.00
CA VAL A 4 -2.42 -7.95 -5.11
C VAL A 4 -3.69 -7.89 -4.28
N ILE A 5 -4.34 -9.04 -4.12
CA ILE A 5 -5.45 -9.20 -3.19
C ILE A 5 -4.96 -10.06 -2.03
N ILE A 6 -5.11 -9.56 -0.81
CA ILE A 6 -4.68 -10.26 0.42
C ILE A 6 -5.90 -10.58 1.29
N ASN A 7 -5.82 -11.64 2.10
CA ASN A 7 -6.89 -11.97 3.04
C ASN A 7 -6.78 -11.06 4.27
N GLY A 8 -7.84 -10.31 4.55
CA GLY A 8 -8.02 -9.54 5.78
C GLY A 8 -9.07 -10.18 6.70
N PRO A 9 -9.25 -9.63 7.92
CA PRO A 9 -10.18 -10.20 8.91
C PRO A 9 -11.65 -10.20 8.47
N GLU A 10 -12.06 -9.25 7.63
CA GLU A 10 -13.44 -9.06 7.17
C GLU A 10 -13.60 -9.28 5.66
N GLY A 11 -12.67 -9.99 5.02
CA GLY A 11 -12.68 -10.23 3.59
C GLY A 11 -11.38 -9.85 2.91
N ARG A 12 -11.42 -9.68 1.60
CA ARG A 12 -10.25 -9.42 0.76
C ARG A 12 -9.83 -7.95 0.88
N LEU A 13 -8.54 -7.66 0.92
CA LEU A 13 -8.00 -6.30 0.86
C LEU A 13 -7.27 -6.08 -0.46
N GLU A 14 -7.54 -4.95 -1.10
CA GLU A 14 -6.87 -4.47 -2.29
C GLU A 14 -5.52 -3.84 -1.94
N ALA A 15 -4.44 -4.37 -2.51
CA ALA A 15 -3.10 -3.88 -2.30
C ALA A 15 -2.34 -3.63 -3.61
N ARG A 16 -1.24 -2.88 -3.48
CA ARG A 16 -0.17 -2.75 -4.47
C ARG A 16 1.14 -3.04 -3.77
N TYR A 17 1.86 -4.03 -4.27
CA TYR A 17 3.17 -4.42 -3.77
C TYR A 17 4.24 -4.16 -4.82
N MET A 18 5.37 -3.62 -4.38
CA MET A 18 6.58 -3.47 -5.18
C MET A 18 7.76 -4.06 -4.41
N PRO A 19 8.29 -5.22 -4.83
CA PRO A 19 9.51 -5.75 -4.23
C PRO A 19 10.71 -4.84 -4.55
N ALA A 20 11.63 -4.74 -3.61
CA ALA A 20 12.96 -4.19 -3.86
C ALA A 20 13.80 -5.14 -4.73
N ILE A 21 14.90 -4.62 -5.27
CA ILE A 21 15.90 -5.43 -5.98
C ILE A 21 16.64 -6.34 -5.00
N ASP A 22 16.99 -5.81 -3.82
CA ASP A 22 17.64 -6.57 -2.76
C ASP A 22 16.59 -7.40 -1.99
N PRO A 23 16.70 -8.74 -1.97
CA PRO A 23 15.80 -9.61 -1.21
C PRO A 23 15.83 -9.39 0.31
N LEU A 24 16.91 -8.79 0.84
CA LEU A 24 17.08 -8.46 2.26
C LEU A 24 16.68 -7.02 2.58
N ALA A 25 16.15 -6.28 1.60
CA ALA A 25 15.71 -4.91 1.82
C ALA A 25 14.61 -4.81 2.88
N PRO A 26 14.61 -3.71 3.67
CA PRO A 26 13.53 -3.45 4.61
C PRO A 26 12.19 -3.24 3.88
N ILE A 27 11.10 -3.49 4.61
CA ILE A 27 9.73 -3.32 4.11
C ILE A 27 9.13 -2.02 4.64
N ALA A 28 8.48 -1.26 3.77
CA ALA A 28 7.64 -0.13 4.14
C ALA A 28 6.16 -0.45 3.88
N LEU A 29 5.34 -0.39 4.92
CA LEU A 29 3.89 -0.47 4.82
C LEU A 29 3.29 0.93 4.92
N ILE A 30 2.52 1.33 3.91
CA ILE A 30 1.93 2.67 3.85
C ILE A 30 0.43 2.56 4.02
N LEU A 31 -0.05 3.24 5.06
CA LEU A 31 -1.46 3.38 5.38
C LEU A 31 -1.98 4.69 4.80
N HIS A 32 -3.26 4.71 4.44
CA HIS A 32 -3.90 5.91 3.93
C HIS A 32 -4.67 6.67 5.02
N PRO A 33 -5.01 7.95 4.78
CA PRO A 33 -5.82 8.73 5.70
C PRO A 33 -7.23 8.15 5.88
N GLU A 34 -7.99 8.72 6.81
CA GLU A 34 -9.36 8.34 7.12
C GLU A 34 -10.26 8.24 5.86
N PRO A 35 -10.91 7.08 5.61
CA PRO A 35 -11.77 6.87 4.45
C PRO A 35 -12.87 7.91 4.27
N ASN A 36 -13.52 8.32 5.37
CA ASN A 36 -14.64 9.26 5.33
C ASN A 36 -14.26 10.67 4.81
N PHE A 37 -12.96 10.99 4.81
CA PHE A 37 -12.41 12.22 4.23
C PHE A 37 -11.75 11.97 2.85
N GLY A 38 -12.16 10.91 2.15
CA GLY A 38 -11.65 10.54 0.82
C GLY A 38 -10.30 9.82 0.85
N GLY A 39 -9.89 9.29 2.00
CA GLY A 39 -8.66 8.51 2.15
C GLY A 39 -8.71 7.19 1.39
N ASN A 40 -7.68 6.90 0.60
CA ASN A 40 -7.46 5.61 -0.04
C ASN A 40 -5.97 5.44 -0.34
N MET A 41 -5.52 4.24 -0.74
CA MET A 41 -4.11 3.95 -1.00
C MET A 41 -3.45 4.83 -2.07
N ASN A 42 -4.25 5.47 -2.94
CA ASN A 42 -3.82 6.41 -3.98
C ASN A 42 -3.88 7.89 -3.56
N ASN A 43 -4.19 8.18 -2.29
CA ASN A 43 -4.06 9.53 -1.74
C ASN A 43 -2.67 10.12 -2.05
N ARG A 44 -2.61 11.42 -2.37
CA ARG A 44 -1.37 12.10 -2.80
C ARG A 44 -0.22 11.90 -1.81
N VAL A 45 -0.48 11.98 -0.50
CA VAL A 45 0.54 11.82 0.55
C VAL A 45 1.00 10.37 0.64
N SER A 46 0.07 9.41 0.67
CA SER A 46 0.40 7.97 0.69
C SER A 46 1.18 7.54 -0.57
N PHE A 47 0.82 8.07 -1.74
CA PHE A 47 1.55 7.81 -2.98
C PHE A 47 2.95 8.43 -2.97
N ALA A 48 3.09 9.66 -2.46
CA ALA A 48 4.39 10.31 -2.30
C ALA A 48 5.30 9.52 -1.35
N MET A 49 4.78 9.05 -0.21
CA MET A 49 5.47 8.14 0.71
C MET A 49 5.92 6.85 0.00
N TYR A 50 5.06 6.27 -0.85
CA TYR A 50 5.40 5.08 -1.62
C TYR A 50 6.60 5.33 -2.52
N LYS A 51 6.57 6.42 -3.29
CA LYS A 51 7.70 6.80 -4.15
C LYS A 51 8.96 7.10 -3.36
N LEU A 52 8.81 7.70 -2.18
CA LEU A 52 9.90 8.04 -1.29
C LEU A 52 10.64 6.79 -0.77
N PHE A 53 9.92 5.79 -0.27
CA PHE A 53 10.52 4.54 0.21
C PHE A 53 11.02 3.66 -0.94
N GLN A 54 10.29 3.62 -2.06
CA GLN A 54 10.72 2.92 -3.27
C GLN A 54 12.11 3.43 -3.73
N LYS A 55 12.30 4.76 -3.77
CA LYS A 55 13.58 5.37 -4.14
C LYS A 55 14.70 5.09 -3.13
N ARG A 56 14.37 4.75 -1.89
CA ARG A 56 15.34 4.35 -0.86
C ARG A 56 15.63 2.84 -0.84
N GLY A 57 15.13 2.09 -1.81
CA GLY A 57 15.41 0.66 -1.95
C GLY A 57 14.57 -0.25 -1.06
N PHE A 58 13.46 0.24 -0.50
CA PHE A 58 12.54 -0.59 0.29
C PHE A 58 11.65 -1.43 -0.62
N SER A 59 11.27 -2.62 -0.14
CA SER A 59 10.06 -3.30 -0.62
C SER A 59 8.86 -2.54 -0.06
N VAL A 60 7.93 -2.09 -0.90
CA VAL A 60 6.85 -1.20 -0.45
C VAL A 60 5.48 -1.80 -0.74
N MET A 61 4.62 -1.80 0.28
CA MET A 61 3.21 -2.15 0.15
C MET A 61 2.33 -0.99 0.57
N ARG A 62 1.27 -0.75 -0.19
CA ARG A 62 0.13 0.09 0.19
C ARG A 62 -1.15 -0.65 -0.10
N PHE A 63 -2.15 -0.51 0.76
CA PHE A 63 -3.42 -1.19 0.62
C PHE A 63 -4.57 -0.29 1.03
N ASN A 64 -5.76 -0.61 0.58
CA ASN A 64 -7.00 0.04 0.98
C ASN A 64 -7.52 -0.66 2.26
N PHE A 65 -7.88 0.12 3.29
CA PHE A 65 -8.57 -0.40 4.47
C PHE A 65 -9.93 -1.01 4.09
N ARG A 66 -10.48 -1.84 4.99
CA ARG A 66 -11.79 -2.49 4.79
C ARG A 66 -12.86 -1.48 4.35
N GLY A 67 -13.66 -1.83 3.34
CA GLY A 67 -14.72 -0.98 2.82
C GLY A 67 -14.24 0.15 1.88
N VAL A 68 -12.96 0.18 1.51
CA VAL A 68 -12.41 1.15 0.55
C VAL A 68 -12.02 0.45 -0.76
N GLY A 69 -12.55 0.93 -1.87
CA GLY A 69 -12.24 0.38 -3.20
C GLY A 69 -12.72 -1.06 -3.34
N ARG A 70 -11.79 -1.99 -3.60
CA ARG A 70 -12.07 -3.44 -3.67
C ARG A 70 -11.76 -4.20 -2.37
N SER A 71 -11.64 -3.47 -1.25
CA SER A 71 -11.30 -4.00 0.08
C SER A 71 -12.49 -4.07 1.02
#